data_AF-A0A2H0LW86-F1
#
_entry.id   AF-A0A2H0LW86-F1
#
_cell.length_a   1.000
_cell.length_b   1.000
_cell.length_c   1.000
_cell.angle_alpha   90.00
_cell.angle_beta   90.00
_cell.angle_gamma   90.00
#
_symmetry.space_group_name_H-M   'P 1'
#
loop_
_entity.id
_entity.type
_entity.pdbx_description
1 polymer ?
#
loop_
_entity_poly.entity_id
_entity_poly.type
_entity_poly.pdbx_seq_one_letter_code
_entity_poly.pdbx_strand_id
1 'polypeptide(L)'
;MEKITNNKRKRFFANKMHKEICLILFLAAIIPAFIIAICMYYLIFSVMAEQMLFPEAIAYNIIPAAKKVALMMLALAPFSIIIILSMAYKITHRIVGPYERIVRELDEHLENKRGGHIILRKNDKFLSLVERINKLLDRISA
;
A
#
# COMPACT_ATOMS: atom_id res chain seq x y z
N MET A 1 20.08 -32.54 15.15
CA MET A 1 18.92 -31.76 15.64
C MET A 1 19.26 -30.28 15.52
N GLU A 2 18.90 -29.64 14.41
CA GLU A 2 19.20 -28.24 14.17
C GLU A 2 17.92 -27.41 14.34
N LYS A 3 17.86 -26.62 15.42
CA LYS A 3 16.77 -25.68 15.65
C LYS A 3 16.97 -24.47 14.76
N ILE A 4 16.33 -24.45 13.59
CA ILE A 4 16.19 -23.24 12.78
C ILE A 4 15.21 -22.31 13.50
N THR A 5 15.71 -21.47 14.41
CA THR A 5 14.94 -20.36 14.99
C THR A 5 14.78 -19.27 13.95
N ASN A 6 13.81 -19.47 13.05
CA ASN A 6 13.48 -18.51 12.01
C ASN A 6 12.77 -17.31 12.67
N ASN A 7 13.51 -16.23 12.91
CA ASN A 7 13.02 -15.05 13.60
C ASN A 7 12.08 -14.24 12.67
N LYS A 8 10.85 -14.74 12.48
CA LYS A 8 9.80 -14.19 11.60
C LYS A 8 9.31 -12.78 11.98
N ARG A 9 9.81 -12.18 13.07
CA ARG A 9 9.32 -10.88 13.61
C ARG A 9 9.86 -9.63 12.90
N LYS A 10 10.79 -9.73 11.95
CA LYS A 10 11.43 -8.57 11.28
C LYS A 10 11.20 -8.47 9.76
N ARG A 11 10.26 -9.22 9.18
CA ARG A 11 9.92 -9.04 7.76
C ARG A 11 8.99 -7.84 7.60
N PHE A 12 9.48 -6.79 6.92
CA PHE A 12 8.69 -5.61 6.59
C PHE A 12 7.40 -5.97 5.86
N PHE A 13 7.45 -6.98 4.98
CA PHE A 13 6.29 -7.58 4.32
C PHE A 13 5.98 -8.97 4.88
N ALA A 14 4.77 -9.13 5.40
CA ALA A 14 4.29 -10.40 5.98
C ALA A 14 4.27 -11.56 4.97
N ASN A 15 3.84 -11.32 3.72
CA ASN A 15 3.70 -12.34 2.68
C ASN A 15 3.82 -11.74 1.26
N LYS A 16 3.96 -12.60 0.24
CA LYS A 16 3.88 -12.31 -1.20
C LYS A 16 2.63 -11.49 -1.54
N MET A 17 1.47 -11.85 -1.00
CA MET A 17 0.21 -11.11 -1.19
C MET A 17 0.31 -9.65 -0.69
N HIS A 18 0.96 -9.42 0.46
CA HIS A 18 1.17 -8.07 0.97
C HIS A 18 2.09 -7.25 0.03
N LYS A 19 3.14 -7.87 -0.50
CA LYS A 19 4.05 -7.22 -1.44
C LYS A 19 3.36 -6.89 -2.77
N GLU A 20 2.54 -7.80 -3.30
CA GLU A 20 1.78 -7.58 -4.54
C GLU A 20 0.79 -6.43 -4.40
N ILE A 21 0.01 -6.38 -3.31
CA ILE A 21 -0.93 -5.27 -3.06
C ILE A 21 -0.18 -3.94 -2.92
N CYS A 22 0.91 -3.90 -2.14
CA CYS A 22 1.71 -2.69 -1.99
C CYS A 22 2.36 -2.24 -3.32
N LEU A 23 2.80 -3.18 -4.16
CA LEU A 23 3.40 -2.87 -5.46
C LEU A 23 2.35 -2.31 -6.43
N ILE A 24 1.15 -2.89 -6.48
CA ILE A 24 0.05 -2.37 -7.30
C ILE A 24 -0.30 -0.95 -6.86
N LEU A 25 -0.40 -0.70 -5.56
CA LEU A 25 -0.71 0.63 -5.03
C LEU A 25 0.43 1.63 -5.28
N PHE A 26 1.68 1.19 -5.21
CA PHE A 26 2.83 2.01 -5.57
C PHE A 26 2.79 2.42 -7.04
N LEU A 27 2.54 1.47 -7.95
CA LEU A 27 2.42 1.76 -9.38
C LEU A 27 1.23 2.67 -9.67
N ALA A 28 0.09 2.43 -9.03
CA ALA A 28 -1.10 3.27 -9.14
C ALA A 28 -0.87 4.71 -8.64
N ALA A 29 0.07 4.93 -7.72
CA ALA A 29 0.42 6.26 -7.25
C ALA A 29 1.48 6.94 -8.12
N ILE A 30 2.49 6.19 -8.59
CA ILE A 30 3.62 6.76 -9.33
C ILE A 30 3.26 7.11 -10.78
N ILE A 31 2.40 6.31 -11.43
CA ILE A 31 2.02 6.52 -12.84
C ILE A 31 1.31 7.87 -13.01
N PRO A 32 0.25 8.22 -12.24
CA PRO A 32 -0.38 9.53 -12.33
C PRO A 32 0.57 10.67 -11.96
N ALA A 33 1.43 10.50 -10.95
CA ALA A 33 2.40 11.51 -10.56
C ALA A 33 3.37 11.83 -11.72
N PHE A 34 3.81 10.79 -12.43
CA PHE A 34 4.68 10.93 -13.60
C PHE A 34 3.96 11.60 -14.78
N ILE A 35 2.71 11.23 -15.04
CA ILE A 35 1.87 11.89 -16.05
C ILE A 35 1.72 13.38 -15.74
N ILE A 36 1.39 13.74 -14.49
CA ILE A 36 1.26 15.15 -14.08
C ILE A 36 2.58 15.90 -14.25
N ALA A 37 3.73 15.29 -13.92
CA ALA A 37 5.03 15.90 -14.14
C ALA A 37 5.30 16.19 -15.62
N ILE A 38 4.97 15.25 -16.52
CA ILE A 38 5.08 15.43 -17.97
C ILE A 38 4.14 16.55 -18.45
N CYS A 39 2.88 16.53 -18.03
CA CYS A 39 1.91 17.57 -18.41
C CYS A 39 2.37 18.95 -17.96
N MET A 40 2.90 19.08 -16.74
CA MET A 40 3.44 20.34 -16.23
C MET A 40 4.68 20.80 -16.99
N TYR A 41 5.56 19.88 -17.38
CA TYR A 41 6.70 20.21 -18.24
C TYR A 41 6.26 20.81 -19.58
N TYR A 42 5.33 20.15 -20.27
CA TYR A 42 4.82 20.66 -21.54
C TYR A 42 4.05 21.97 -21.39
N LEU A 43 3.30 22.14 -20.31
CA LEU A 43 2.60 23.40 -20.01
C LEU A 43 3.59 24.55 -19.83
N ILE A 44 4.63 24.36 -19.02
CA ILE A 44 5.67 25.38 -18.80
C ILE A 44 6.36 25.72 -20.13
N PHE A 45 6.73 24.70 -20.90
CA PHE A 45 7.37 24.90 -22.21
C PHE A 45 6.47 25.68 -23.19
N SER A 46 5.18 25.31 -23.28
CA SER A 46 4.21 26.00 -24.15
C SER A 46 4.07 27.47 -23.76
N VAL A 47 3.93 27.76 -22.48
CA VAL A 47 3.80 29.12 -21.96
C VAL A 47 5.08 29.94 -22.22
N MET A 48 6.25 29.33 -22.09
CA MET A 48 7.52 29.99 -22.42
C MET A 48 7.66 30.29 -23.92
N ALA A 49 7.22 29.37 -24.78
CA ALA A 49 7.26 29.56 -26.22
C ALA A 49 6.31 30.68 -26.68
N GLU A 50 5.13 30.79 -26.09
CA GLU A 50 4.17 31.88 -26.37
C GLU A 50 4.70 33.25 -25.95
N GLN A 51 5.43 33.32 -24.82
CA GLN A 51 5.96 34.58 -24.30
C GLN A 51 7.37 34.92 -24.83
N MET A 52 7.87 34.19 -25.83
CA MET A 52 9.25 34.32 -26.32
C MET A 52 9.60 35.72 -26.87
N LEU A 53 8.59 36.50 -27.27
CA LEU A 53 8.72 37.89 -27.71
C LEU A 53 8.94 38.88 -26.55
N PHE A 54 8.74 38.46 -25.29
CA PHE A 54 8.85 39.30 -24.09
C PHE A 54 9.81 38.65 -23.07
N PRO A 55 11.13 38.76 -23.27
CA PRO A 55 12.13 38.13 -22.42
C PRO A 55 12.01 38.50 -20.93
N GLU A 56 11.57 39.73 -20.65
CA GLU A 56 11.38 40.24 -19.29
C GLU A 56 10.25 39.50 -18.56
N ALA A 57 9.12 39.23 -19.24
CA ALA A 57 8.00 38.51 -18.65
C ALA A 57 8.38 37.06 -18.29
N ILE A 58 9.19 36.41 -19.14
CA ILE A 58 9.72 35.07 -18.88
C ILE A 58 10.65 35.08 -17.66
N ALA A 59 11.61 36.00 -17.62
CA ALA A 59 12.65 36.03 -16.59
C ALA A 59 12.09 36.37 -15.20
N TYR A 60 11.17 37.34 -15.11
CA TYR A 60 10.69 37.84 -13.82
C TYR A 60 9.44 37.11 -13.30
N ASN A 61 8.61 36.55 -14.18
CA ASN A 61 7.35 35.92 -13.76
C ASN A 61 7.33 34.40 -13.98
N ILE A 62 7.65 33.94 -15.20
CA ILE A 62 7.50 32.51 -15.55
C ILE A 62 8.54 31.64 -14.86
N ILE A 63 9.83 31.97 -15.00
CA ILE A 63 10.91 31.12 -14.44
C ILE A 63 10.79 30.97 -12.92
N PRO A 64 10.57 32.05 -12.12
CA PRO A 64 10.41 31.92 -10.68
C PRO A 64 9.17 31.10 -10.29
N ALA A 65 8.04 31.30 -10.99
CA ALA A 65 6.82 30.54 -10.74
C ALA A 65 7.02 29.04 -11.07
N ALA A 66 7.59 28.72 -12.24
CA ALA A 66 7.91 27.37 -12.66
C ALA A 66 8.85 26.68 -11.67
N LYS A 67 9.90 27.37 -11.20
CA LYS A 67 10.82 26.85 -10.18
C LYS A 67 10.11 26.56 -8.87
N LYS A 68 9.22 27.46 -8.41
CA LYS A 68 8.45 27.26 -7.18
C LYS A 68 7.52 26.05 -7.29
N VAL A 69 6.81 25.92 -8.40
CA VAL A 69 5.92 24.79 -8.65
C VAL A 69 6.70 23.47 -8.76
N ALA A 70 7.83 23.46 -9.47
CA ALA A 70 8.69 22.29 -9.58
C ALA A 70 9.24 21.85 -8.21
N LEU A 71 9.70 22.79 -7.37
CA LEU A 71 10.12 22.50 -6.00
C LEU A 71 8.98 21.95 -5.14
N MET A 72 7.78 22.53 -5.26
CA MET A 72 6.60 22.03 -4.56
C MET A 72 6.23 20.61 -5.02
N MET A 73 6.26 20.31 -6.33
CA MET A 73 6.02 18.97 -6.84
C MET A 73 7.08 17.97 -6.36
N LEU A 74 8.36 18.35 -6.39
CA LEU A 74 9.46 17.52 -5.92
C LEU A 74 9.33 17.17 -4.43
N ALA A 75 8.78 18.05 -3.61
CA ALA A 75 8.56 17.81 -2.19
C ALA A 75 7.23 17.07 -1.90
N LEU A 76 6.13 17.54 -2.49
CA LEU A 76 4.78 17.07 -2.17
C LEU A 76 4.43 15.73 -2.82
N ALA A 77 4.94 15.44 -4.02
CA ALA A 77 4.68 14.16 -4.69
C ALA A 77 5.24 12.95 -3.94
N PRO A 78 6.53 12.90 -3.53
CA PRO A 78 7.03 11.77 -2.74
C PRO A 78 6.36 11.72 -1.37
N PHE A 79 6.06 12.88 -0.76
CA PHE A 79 5.36 12.93 0.53
C PHE A 79 3.96 12.30 0.45
N SER A 80 3.18 12.62 -0.59
CA SER A 80 1.85 12.04 -0.78
C SER A 80 1.93 10.53 -1.06
N ILE A 81 2.90 10.09 -1.87
CA ILE A 81 3.15 8.66 -2.11
C ILE A 81 3.47 7.94 -0.79
N ILE A 82 4.34 8.50 0.05
CA ILE A 82 4.68 7.91 1.36
C ILE A 82 3.44 7.77 2.26
N ILE A 83 2.57 8.79 2.29
CA ILE A 83 1.32 8.75 3.05
C ILE A 83 0.42 7.63 2.53
N ILE A 84 0.20 7.56 1.21
CA ILE A 84 -0.64 6.54 0.57
C ILE A 84 -0.11 5.15 0.89
N LEU A 85 1.20 4.91 0.72
CA LEU A 85 1.82 3.62 1.03
C LEU A 85 1.72 3.27 2.51
N SER A 86 1.87 4.24 3.40
CA SER A 86 1.75 4.02 4.85
C SER A 86 0.32 3.62 5.24
N MET A 87 -0.70 4.23 4.62
CA MET A 87 -2.10 3.86 4.81
C MET A 87 -2.39 2.47 4.22
N ALA A 88 -1.92 2.22 3.00
CA ALA A 88 -2.03 0.94 2.32
C ALA A 88 -1.43 -0.21 3.12
N TYR A 89 -0.23 0.00 3.68
CA TYR A 89 0.47 -0.96 4.54
C TYR A 89 -0.37 -1.31 5.77
N LYS A 90 -0.90 -0.29 6.47
CA LYS A 90 -1.74 -0.50 7.66
C LYS A 90 -3.01 -1.27 7.33
N ILE A 91 -3.66 -0.97 6.20
CA ILE A 91 -4.88 -1.67 5.76
C ILE A 91 -4.56 -3.11 5.40
N THR A 92 -3.52 -3.33 4.60
CA THR A 92 -3.15 -4.65 4.09
C THR A 92 -2.71 -5.58 5.21
N HIS A 93 -2.01 -5.07 6.22
CA HIS A 93 -1.63 -5.87 7.38
C HIS A 93 -2.84 -6.41 8.15
N ARG A 94 -3.94 -5.65 8.21
CA ARG A 94 -5.21 -6.07 8.83
C ARG A 94 -6.03 -7.04 7.98
N ILE A 95 -5.58 -7.36 6.77
CA ILE A 95 -6.24 -8.30 5.84
C ILE A 95 -5.38 -9.56 5.67
N VAL A 96 -4.13 -9.40 5.25
CA VAL A 96 -3.24 -10.53 4.94
C VAL A 96 -2.90 -11.33 6.19
N GLY A 97 -2.63 -10.65 7.31
CA GLY A 97 -2.33 -11.31 8.58
C GLY A 97 -3.44 -12.24 9.09
N PRO A 98 -4.69 -11.76 9.23
CA PRO A 98 -5.79 -12.64 9.62
C PRO A 98 -6.12 -13.69 8.57
N TYR A 99 -6.02 -13.38 7.27
CA TYR A 99 -6.23 -14.37 6.21
C TYR A 99 -5.29 -15.59 6.35
N GLU A 100 -3.98 -15.36 6.48
CA GLU A 100 -3.01 -16.45 6.67
C GLU A 100 -3.28 -17.25 7.94
N ARG A 101 -3.71 -16.57 9.02
CA ARG A 101 -4.07 -17.24 10.26
C ARG A 101 -5.28 -18.15 10.07
N ILE A 102 -6.33 -17.69 9.40
CA ILE A 102 -7.55 -18.47 9.14
C ILE A 102 -7.19 -19.72 8.35
N VAL A 103 -6.45 -19.58 7.25
CA VAL A 103 -6.03 -20.72 6.41
C VAL A 103 -5.24 -21.73 7.24
N ARG A 104 -4.21 -21.28 7.96
CA ARG A 104 -3.39 -22.18 8.78
C ARG A 104 -4.21 -22.89 9.87
N GLU A 105 -5.08 -22.17 10.58
CA GLU A 105 -5.87 -22.78 11.66
C GLU A 105 -6.96 -23.73 11.14
N LEU A 106 -7.46 -23.51 9.92
CA LEU A 106 -8.32 -24.47 9.23
C LEU A 106 -7.54 -25.73 8.82
N ASP A 107 -6.34 -25.59 8.26
CA ASP A 107 -5.49 -26.73 7.90
C ASP A 107 -5.14 -27.57 9.14
N GLU A 108 -4.82 -26.91 10.27
CA GLU A 108 -4.57 -27.57 11.55
C GLU A 108 -5.80 -28.37 12.06
N HIS A 109 -7.03 -27.89 11.82
CA HIS A 109 -8.26 -28.62 12.13
C HIS A 109 -8.47 -29.82 11.22
N LEU A 110 -8.25 -29.67 9.92
CA LEU A 110 -8.38 -30.75 8.94
C LEU A 110 -7.40 -31.89 9.22
N GLU A 111 -6.21 -31.56 9.74
CA GLU A 111 -5.18 -32.54 10.13
C GLU A 111 -5.41 -33.12 11.54
N ASN A 112 -6.50 -32.78 12.23
CA ASN A 112 -6.78 -33.12 13.63
C ASN A 112 -5.65 -32.71 14.61
N LYS A 113 -4.83 -31.73 14.24
CA LYS A 113 -3.69 -31.25 15.06
C LYS A 113 -4.12 -30.21 16.09
N ARG A 114 -5.29 -29.60 15.90
CA ARG A 114 -5.83 -28.58 16.78
C ARG A 114 -7.35 -28.66 16.81
N GLY A 115 -7.92 -28.49 18.00
CA GLY A 115 -9.35 -28.31 18.20
C GLY A 115 -9.66 -26.93 18.76
N GLY A 116 -10.90 -26.49 18.58
CA GLY A 116 -11.46 -25.27 19.16
C GLY A 116 -11.69 -24.13 18.15
N HIS A 117 -11.99 -22.95 18.66
CA HIS A 117 -12.36 -21.82 17.81
C HIS A 117 -11.15 -21.09 17.23
N ILE A 118 -11.29 -20.65 15.98
CA ILE A 118 -10.36 -19.71 15.34
C ILE A 118 -10.58 -18.32 15.96
N ILE A 119 -9.50 -17.65 16.37
CA ILE A 119 -9.57 -16.34 17.05
C ILE A 119 -8.72 -15.28 16.32
N LEU A 120 -9.37 -14.20 15.90
CA LEU A 120 -8.75 -13.01 15.32
C LEU A 120 -8.65 -11.87 16.32
N ARG A 121 -7.81 -10.86 16.03
CA ARG A 121 -7.73 -9.65 16.85
C ARG A 121 -8.92 -8.74 16.56
N LYS A 122 -9.30 -7.91 17.53
CA LYS A 122 -10.46 -6.99 17.44
C LYS A 122 -10.47 -6.09 16.19
N ASN A 123 -9.30 -5.70 15.69
CA ASN A 123 -9.16 -4.80 14.53
C ASN A 123 -8.84 -5.52 13.22
N ASP A 124 -8.76 -6.84 13.25
CA ASP A 124 -8.53 -7.64 12.05
C ASP A 124 -9.81 -7.67 11.20
N LYS A 125 -9.63 -7.77 9.89
CA LYS A 125 -10.76 -8.08 9.00
C LYS A 125 -11.14 -9.55 9.14
N PHE A 126 -12.33 -9.91 8.65
CA PHE A 126 -12.88 -11.28 8.63
C PHE A 126 -13.44 -11.84 9.95
N LEU A 127 -13.67 -11.02 10.98
CA LEU A 127 -14.32 -11.49 12.22
C LEU A 127 -15.64 -12.25 11.98
N SER A 128 -16.53 -11.70 11.16
CA SER A 128 -17.82 -12.33 10.84
C SER A 128 -17.68 -13.64 10.04
N LEU A 129 -16.61 -13.78 9.25
CA LEU A 129 -16.30 -15.02 8.54
C LEU A 129 -15.85 -16.09 9.54
N VAL A 130 -14.95 -15.73 10.46
CA VAL A 130 -14.45 -16.62 11.49
C VAL A 130 -15.56 -17.08 12.43
N GLU A 131 -16.49 -16.20 12.81
CA GLU A 131 -17.67 -16.60 13.59
C GLU A 131 -18.52 -17.65 12.89
N ARG A 132 -18.70 -17.56 11.56
CA ARG A 132 -19.43 -18.56 10.77
C ARG A 132 -18.66 -19.86 10.64
N ILE A 133 -17.34 -19.80 10.47
CA ILE A 133 -16.46 -20.96 10.45
C ILE A 133 -16.54 -21.70 11.79
N ASN A 134 -16.42 -20.99 12.92
CA ASN A 134 -16.51 -21.61 14.24
C ASN A 134 -17.86 -22.31 14.46
N LYS A 135 -18.97 -21.69 14.05
CA LYS A 135 -20.29 -22.34 14.09
C LYS A 135 -20.37 -23.62 13.25
N LEU A 136 -19.63 -23.72 12.15
CA LEU A 136 -19.55 -24.94 11.34
C LEU A 136 -18.69 -25.99 12.02
N LEU A 137 -17.54 -25.61 12.58
CA LEU A 137 -16.68 -26.51 13.34
C LEU A 137 -17.45 -27.12 14.53
N ASP A 138 -18.23 -26.31 15.26
CA ASP A 138 -19.08 -26.78 16.36
C ASP A 138 -20.09 -27.85 15.92
N ARG A 139 -20.59 -27.79 14.68
CA ARG A 139 -21.54 -28.78 14.15
C ARG A 139 -20.89 -30.07 13.69
N ILE A 140 -19.62 -30.00 13.27
CA ILE A 140 -18.87 -31.17 12.76
C ILE A 140 -18.20 -31.91 13.93
N SER A 141 -17.88 -31.19 15.01
CA SER A 141 -17.29 -31.74 16.23
C SER A 141 -18.32 -32.21 17.27
N ALA A 142 -19.62 -31.97 17.02
CA ALA A 142 -20.74 -32.49 17.82
C ALA A 142 -21.22 -33.84 17.29
#